data_AF-A0A6H1N967-F1
#
_entry.id   AF-A0A6H1N967-F1
#
_cell.length_a   1.000
_cell.length_b   1.000
_cell.length_c   1.000
_cell.angle_alpha   90.00
_cell.angle_beta   90.00
_cell.angle_gamma   90.00
#
_symmetry.space_group_name_H-M   'P 1'
#
loop_
_entity.id
_entity.type
_entity.pdbx_description
1 polymer ?
#
loop_
_entity_poly.entity_id
_entity_poly.type
_entity_poly.pdbx_seq_one_letter_code
_entity_poly.pdbx_strand_id
1 'polypeptide(L)'
;MNFSAVRARKSCWSAADLRVESAFLTLSAPPWPMTLPASLLTDPEAGALPVTMVRSRLVHPSCTAEARARVWREVLRRREQGEPWGTVAVGSTVPGLRRALARLPRLAEVEAVSWSRRC
;
A
#
# COMPACT_ATOMS: atom_id res chain seq x y z
N MET A 1 -5.62 43.93 -0.87
CA MET A 1 -5.31 42.87 -1.87
C MET A 1 -3.98 42.23 -1.51
N ASN A 2 -3.99 40.97 -1.08
CA ASN A 2 -2.93 39.96 -1.30
C ASN A 2 -3.32 38.68 -0.56
N PHE A 3 -3.93 37.73 -1.27
CA PHE A 3 -4.06 36.36 -0.82
C PHE A 3 -2.72 35.67 -1.07
N SER A 4 -1.95 35.44 0.00
CA SER A 4 -0.72 34.65 -0.06
C SER A 4 -1.03 33.27 -0.63
N ALA A 5 -0.39 32.98 -1.77
CA ALA A 5 -0.42 31.68 -2.43
C ALA A 5 0.06 30.60 -1.46
N VAL A 6 -0.87 29.74 -1.04
CA VAL A 6 -0.55 28.45 -0.43
C VAL A 6 0.13 27.62 -1.51
N ARG A 7 1.46 27.72 -1.58
CA ARG A 7 2.30 26.91 -2.44
C ARG A 7 2.05 25.47 -2.03
N ALA A 8 1.29 24.75 -2.85
CA ALA A 8 1.08 23.32 -2.71
C ALA A 8 2.44 22.68 -2.48
N ARG A 9 2.67 22.16 -1.27
CA ARG A 9 3.86 21.42 -0.92
C ARG A 9 3.92 20.26 -1.90
N LYS A 10 4.71 20.38 -2.98
CA LYS A 10 5.02 19.26 -3.88
C LYS A 10 5.68 18.23 -2.97
N SER A 11 4.91 17.20 -2.63
CA SER A 11 5.10 16.38 -1.45
C SER A 11 6.35 15.52 -1.63
N CYS A 12 7.28 15.57 -0.67
CA CYS A 12 8.40 14.63 -0.59
C CYS A 12 7.93 13.15 -0.58
N TRP A 13 6.66 12.95 -0.24
CA TRP A 13 5.93 11.68 -0.31
C TRP A 13 5.85 11.11 -1.72
N SER A 14 5.71 11.95 -2.75
CA SER A 14 5.62 11.46 -4.13
C SER A 14 6.89 10.74 -4.60
N ALA A 15 8.07 11.27 -4.25
CA ALA A 15 9.34 10.68 -4.64
C ALA A 15 9.69 9.42 -3.85
N ALA A 16 9.41 9.40 -2.53
CA ALA A 16 9.63 8.21 -1.70
C ALA A 16 8.69 7.06 -2.11
N ASP A 17 7.42 7.35 -2.39
CA ASP A 17 6.47 6.36 -2.90
C ASP A 17 6.93 5.74 -4.23
N LEU A 18 7.43 6.56 -5.16
CA LEU A 18 7.89 6.09 -6.47
C LEU A 18 9.10 5.16 -6.34
N ARG A 19 10.00 5.43 -5.39
CA ARG A 19 11.16 4.54 -5.13
C ARG A 19 10.72 3.19 -4.60
N VAL A 20 9.83 3.17 -3.60
CA VAL A 20 9.28 1.92 -3.06
C VAL A 20 8.53 1.14 -4.13
N GLU A 21 7.71 1.82 -4.94
CA GLU A 21 6.98 1.18 -6.04
C GLU A 21 7.94 0.58 -7.06
N SER A 22 8.98 1.30 -7.48
CA SER A 22 9.98 0.77 -8.41
C SER A 22 10.71 -0.45 -7.84
N ALA A 23 11.14 -0.41 -6.57
CA ALA A 23 11.83 -1.52 -5.93
C ALA A 23 10.92 -2.75 -5.81
N PHE A 24 9.65 -2.56 -5.43
CA PHE A 24 8.65 -3.63 -5.39
C PHE A 24 8.41 -4.26 -6.78
N LEU A 25 8.32 -3.44 -7.83
CA LEU A 25 8.14 -3.92 -9.19
C LEU A 25 9.36 -4.71 -9.68
N THR A 26 10.58 -4.28 -9.33
CA THR A 26 11.80 -5.05 -9.62
C THR A 26 11.77 -6.42 -8.95
N LEU A 27 11.35 -6.52 -7.69
CA LEU A 27 11.27 -7.78 -6.94
C LEU A 27 10.22 -8.76 -7.48
N SER A 28 9.27 -8.27 -8.26
CA SER A 28 8.17 -9.06 -8.82
C SER A 28 8.32 -9.33 -10.31
N ALA A 29 9.36 -8.79 -10.93
CA ALA A 29 9.68 -9.03 -12.32
C ALA A 29 10.45 -10.37 -12.49
N PRO A 30 10.38 -10.99 -13.68
CA PRO A 30 11.23 -12.12 -14.05
C PRO A 30 12.74 -11.78 -13.93
N PRO A 31 13.64 -12.78 -13.80
CA PRO A 31 13.39 -14.21 -13.93
C PRO A 31 12.97 -14.94 -12.62
N TRP A 32 13.20 -14.35 -11.45
CA TRP A 32 12.83 -14.94 -10.15
C TRP A 32 11.90 -14.02 -9.38
N PRO A 33 10.61 -13.95 -9.77
CA PRO A 33 9.66 -13.10 -9.08
C PRO A 33 9.48 -13.59 -7.64
N MET A 34 9.45 -12.67 -6.68
CA MET A 34 9.05 -13.00 -5.32
C MET A 34 7.62 -13.52 -5.28
N THR A 35 7.41 -14.62 -4.55
CA THR A 35 6.12 -15.29 -4.47
C THR A 35 5.67 -15.53 -3.03
N LEU A 36 4.35 -15.63 -2.87
CA LEU A 36 3.67 -16.05 -1.65
C LEU A 36 2.76 -17.26 -1.97
N PRO A 37 2.53 -18.16 -1.01
CA PRO A 37 1.60 -19.27 -1.20
C PRO A 37 0.21 -18.77 -1.59
N ALA A 38 -0.35 -19.33 -2.66
CA ALA A 38 -1.69 -19.01 -3.15
C ALA A 38 -2.77 -19.34 -2.11
N SER A 39 -2.52 -20.36 -1.30
CA SER A 39 -3.33 -20.82 -0.16
C SER A 39 -3.67 -19.72 0.86
N LEU A 40 -2.91 -18.63 0.89
CA LEU A 40 -3.20 -17.47 1.74
C LEU A 40 -4.42 -16.66 1.27
N LEU A 41 -4.77 -16.78 -0.02
CA LEU A 41 -5.84 -16.03 -0.68
C LEU A 41 -6.92 -16.91 -1.30
N THR A 42 -6.56 -18.11 -1.74
CA THR A 42 -7.41 -19.03 -2.49
C THR A 42 -7.13 -20.47 -2.05
N ASP A 43 -7.50 -21.44 -2.90
CA ASP A 43 -7.32 -22.86 -2.66
C ASP A 43 -5.87 -23.22 -2.28
N PRO A 44 -5.67 -24.08 -1.25
CA PRO A 44 -4.38 -24.65 -0.87
C PRO A 44 -3.52 -25.19 -2.03
N GLU A 45 -4.15 -25.77 -3.05
CA GLU A 45 -3.47 -26.44 -4.17
C GLU A 45 -2.99 -25.47 -5.26
N ALA A 46 -3.34 -24.18 -5.18
CA ALA A 46 -3.07 -23.20 -6.24
C ALA A 46 -1.58 -22.76 -6.34
N GLY A 47 -0.66 -23.43 -5.66
CA GLY A 47 0.79 -23.19 -5.76
C GLY A 47 1.24 -21.84 -5.18
N ALA A 48 2.15 -21.15 -5.86
CA ALA A 48 2.70 -19.86 -5.43
C ALA A 48 2.29 -18.73 -6.38
N LEU A 49 1.93 -17.57 -5.84
CA LEU A 49 1.55 -16.37 -6.58
C LEU A 49 2.62 -15.29 -6.47
N PRO A 50 2.94 -14.57 -7.56
CA PRO A 50 3.78 -13.38 -7.49
C PRO A 50 3.21 -12.32 -6.55
N VAL A 51 4.09 -11.61 -5.83
CA VAL A 51 3.68 -10.58 -4.87
C VAL A 51 2.84 -9.46 -5.50
N THR A 52 3.01 -9.16 -6.80
CA THR A 52 2.16 -8.23 -7.56
C THR A 52 0.73 -8.69 -7.73
N MET A 53 0.52 -9.99 -7.96
CA MET A 53 -0.81 -10.59 -8.05
C MET A 53 -1.48 -10.59 -6.68
N VAL A 54 -0.73 -10.95 -5.63
CA VAL A 54 -1.20 -10.89 -4.24
C VAL A 54 -1.61 -9.47 -3.87
N ARG A 55 -0.76 -8.47 -4.15
CA ARG A 55 -1.06 -7.04 -3.94
C ARG A 55 -2.37 -6.63 -4.62
N SER A 56 -2.58 -7.05 -5.86
CA SER A 56 -3.78 -6.74 -6.62
C SER A 56 -5.04 -7.35 -5.98
N ARG A 57 -4.94 -8.58 -5.47
CA ARG A 57 -6.04 -9.26 -4.76
C ARG A 57 -6.32 -8.64 -3.39
N LEU A 58 -5.30 -8.27 -2.61
CA LEU A 58 -5.48 -7.66 -1.29
C LEU A 58 -6.32 -6.39 -1.30
N VAL A 59 -6.27 -5.64 -2.40
CA VAL A 59 -7.01 -4.39 -2.56
C VAL A 59 -8.34 -4.58 -3.28
N HIS A 60 -8.66 -5.80 -3.71
CA HIS A 60 -9.91 -6.13 -4.39
C HIS A 60 -11.06 -6.25 -3.36
N PRO A 61 -12.28 -5.74 -3.64
CA PRO A 61 -13.40 -5.78 -2.71
C PRO A 61 -13.82 -7.19 -2.26
N SER A 62 -13.60 -8.21 -3.09
CA SER A 62 -13.89 -9.60 -2.73
C SER A 62 -12.90 -10.22 -1.75
N CYS A 63 -11.79 -9.55 -1.42
CA CYS A 63 -10.80 -10.06 -0.49
C CYS A 63 -11.26 -9.87 0.95
N THR A 64 -11.61 -10.99 1.59
CA THR A 64 -12.08 -11.00 2.98
C THR A 64 -11.03 -10.44 3.93
N ALA A 65 -11.47 -9.91 5.07
CA ALA A 65 -10.55 -9.43 6.10
C ALA A 65 -9.63 -10.55 6.62
N GLU A 66 -10.16 -11.77 6.72
CA GLU A 66 -9.40 -12.94 7.15
C GLU A 66 -8.29 -13.32 6.15
N ALA A 67 -8.58 -13.33 4.85
CA ALA A 67 -7.58 -13.58 3.81
C ALA A 67 -6.47 -12.52 3.83
N ARG A 68 -6.85 -11.24 3.98
CA ARG A 68 -5.87 -10.15 4.16
C ARG A 68 -5.00 -10.38 5.39
N ALA A 69 -5.59 -10.76 6.52
CA ALA A 69 -4.85 -11.02 7.76
C ALA A 69 -3.88 -12.21 7.64
N ARG A 70 -4.26 -13.27 6.92
CA ARG A 70 -3.37 -14.42 6.63
C ARG A 70 -2.15 -13.99 5.82
N VAL A 71 -2.36 -13.23 4.74
CA VAL A 71 -1.26 -12.69 3.93
C VAL A 71 -0.35 -11.77 4.75
N TRP A 72 -0.92 -10.86 5.52
CA TRP A 72 -0.14 -9.93 6.34
C TRP A 72 0.70 -10.64 7.39
N ARG A 73 0.15 -11.66 8.07
CA ARG A 73 0.92 -12.48 9.01
C ARG A 73 2.12 -13.14 8.33
N GLU A 74 1.93 -13.71 7.14
CA GLU A 74 3.04 -14.35 6.42
C GLU A 74 4.09 -13.33 5.96
N VAL A 75 3.67 -12.18 5.43
CA VAL A 75 4.61 -11.12 5.00
C VAL A 75 5.42 -10.61 6.19
N LEU A 76 4.79 -10.38 7.34
CA LEU A 76 5.48 -9.93 8.55
C LEU A 76 6.42 -11.00 9.10
N ARG A 77 6.01 -12.27 9.11
CA ARG A 77 6.86 -13.40 9.50
C ARG A 77 8.10 -13.50 8.61
N ARG A 78 7.96 -13.30 7.29
CA ARG A 78 9.12 -13.32 6.38
C ARG A 78 9.97 -12.05 6.47
N ARG A 79 9.37 -10.92 6.85
CA ARG A 79 10.09 -9.67 7.11
C ARG A 79 11.05 -9.79 8.29
N GLU A 80 10.80 -10.67 9.25
CA GLU A 80 11.76 -11.01 10.32
C GLU A 80 13.04 -11.68 9.79
N GLN A 81 13.01 -12.25 8.57
CA GLN A 81 14.18 -12.85 7.91
C GLN A 81 15.03 -11.80 7.18
N GLY A 82 14.59 -10.55 7.13
CA GLY A 82 15.29 -9.43 6.50
C GLY A 82 14.74 -9.02 5.13
N GLU A 83 15.51 -8.19 4.42
CA GLU A 83 15.21 -7.85 3.02
C GLU A 83 15.23 -9.11 2.14
N PRO A 84 14.44 -9.16 1.06
CA PRO A 84 13.61 -8.09 0.47
C PRO A 84 12.18 -7.95 1.03
N TRP A 85 11.85 -8.65 2.11
CA TRP A 85 10.48 -8.71 2.64
C TRP A 85 10.00 -7.40 3.28
N GLY A 86 10.92 -6.54 3.73
CA GLY A 86 10.61 -5.16 4.14
C GLY A 86 10.02 -4.35 2.98
N THR A 87 10.69 -4.37 1.82
CA THR A 87 10.21 -3.72 0.60
C THR A 87 8.85 -4.27 0.13
N VAL A 88 8.65 -5.60 0.21
CA VAL A 88 7.35 -6.24 -0.13
C VAL A 88 6.23 -5.77 0.79
N ALA A 89 6.49 -5.67 2.10
CA ALA A 89 5.50 -5.21 3.07
C ALA A 89 5.07 -3.78 2.76
N VAL A 90 6.01 -2.86 2.58
CA VAL A 90 5.68 -1.46 2.26
C VAL A 90 4.99 -1.36 0.90
N GLY A 91 5.55 -1.94 -0.16
CA GLY A 91 4.99 -1.90 -1.53
C GLY A 91 3.60 -2.52 -1.65
N SER A 92 3.24 -3.46 -0.76
CA SER A 92 1.89 -4.04 -0.70
C SER A 92 0.86 -3.13 -0.01
N THR A 93 1.28 -2.25 0.91
CA THR A 93 0.37 -1.32 1.61
C THR A 93 0.02 -0.07 0.79
N VAL A 94 0.97 0.45 -0.01
CA VAL A 94 0.86 1.75 -0.68
C VAL A 94 -0.44 1.91 -1.49
N PRO A 95 -0.89 0.93 -2.31
CA PRO A 95 -2.13 1.10 -3.07
C PRO A 95 -3.38 1.21 -2.18
N GLY A 96 -3.42 0.46 -1.08
CA GLY A 96 -4.51 0.52 -0.11
C GLY A 96 -4.56 1.86 0.61
N LEU A 97 -3.40 2.36 1.05
CA LEU A 97 -3.25 3.68 1.66
C LEU A 97 -3.68 4.79 0.70
N ARG A 98 -3.24 4.75 -0.56
CA ARG A 98 -3.66 5.71 -1.59
C ARG A 98 -5.17 5.75 -1.77
N ARG A 99 -5.83 4.59 -1.81
CA ARG A 99 -7.29 4.51 -1.91
C ARG A 99 -7.99 5.03 -0.67
N ALA A 100 -7.45 4.75 0.52
CA ALA A 100 -8.01 5.27 1.77
C ALA A 100 -7.89 6.80 1.82
N LEU A 101 -6.71 7.34 1.52
CA LEU A 101 -6.45 8.78 1.47
C LEU A 101 -7.30 9.49 0.42
N ALA A 102 -7.51 8.88 -0.75
CA ALA A 102 -8.37 9.43 -1.80
C ALA A 102 -9.86 9.48 -1.40
N ARG A 103 -10.28 8.68 -0.40
CA ARG A 103 -11.65 8.67 0.13
C ARG A 103 -11.85 9.64 1.29
N LEU A 104 -10.77 10.14 1.89
CA LEU A 104 -10.90 11.18 2.91
C LEU A 104 -11.34 12.48 2.21
N PRO A 105 -12.31 13.23 2.78
CA PRO A 105 -12.59 14.59 2.33
C PRO A 105 -11.26 15.35 2.32
N ARG A 106 -11.07 16.24 1.33
CA ARG A 106 -9.80 16.97 1.18
C ARG A 106 -9.40 17.51 2.55
N LEU A 107 -8.22 17.14 3.05
CA LEU A 107 -7.73 17.56 4.37
C LEU A 107 -7.88 19.08 4.59
N ALA A 108 -7.81 19.87 3.52
CA ALA A 108 -8.08 21.31 3.51
C ALA A 108 -9.49 21.71 3.98
N GLU A 109 -10.52 20.92 3.69
CA GLU A 109 -11.91 21.18 4.10
C GLU A 109 -12.13 20.85 5.59
N VAL A 110 -11.43 19.82 6.10
CA VAL A 110 -11.49 19.43 7.51
C VAL A 110 -10.81 20.46 8.41
N GLU A 111 -9.68 21.03 7.97
CA GLU A 111 -9.02 22.13 8.68
C GLU A 111 -9.94 23.35 8.79
N ALA A 112 -10.57 23.78 7.70
CA ALA A 112 -11.46 24.95 7.69
C ALA A 112 -12.65 24.83 8.67
N VAL A 113 -13.26 23.65 8.77
CA VAL A 113 -14.39 23.41 9.71
C VAL A 113 -13.92 23.46 11.17
N SER A 114 -12.70 23.00 11.46
CA SER A 114 -12.14 22.97 12.82
C SER A 114 -11.71 24.34 13.37
N TRP A 115 -11.55 25.34 12.48
CA TRP A 115 -11.32 26.73 12.85
C TRP A 115 -12.64 27.50 13.06
N SER A 116 -13.70 27.18 12.32
CA SER A 116 -15.00 27.85 12.48
C SER A 116 -15.74 27.51 13.79
N ARG A 117 -15.43 26.37 14.42
CA ARG A 117 -16.03 25.96 15.72
C ARG A 117 -15.28 26.50 16.94
N ARG A 118 -14.24 27.30 16.73
CA ARG A 118 -13.41 27.90 17.78
C ARG A 118 -13.60 29.42 17.91
N CYS A 119 -14.55 29.97 17.16
CA CYS A 119 -15.12 31.31 17.34
C CYS A 119 -16.51 31.16 17.93
#